data_AF-A0A955ZK47-F1
#
_entry.id   AF-A0A955ZK47-F1
#
_cell.length_a   1.000
_cell.length_b   1.000
_cell.length_c   1.000
_cell.angle_alpha   90.00
_cell.angle_beta   90.00
_cell.angle_gamma   90.00
#
_symmetry.space_group_name_H-M   'P 1'
#
loop_
_entity.id
_entity.type
_entity.pdbx_description
1 polymer ?
#
loop_
_entity_poly.entity_id
_entity_poly.type
_entity_poly.pdbx_seq_one_letter_code
_entity_poly.pdbx_strand_id
1 'polypeptide(L)'
;MTKAPASERSRSALAMALARLVGVSLSEARALLQAAPVLLPRALDTVQIAELTALGASLETLSAVHPDARCARHPLLFADESCRQCRARMCTACQATGKGRCGTCRERARRKRLFFRIRVAFLLAILAGVLLWAFADVRRRRARNDWQRPVSVAIVVVRLGAVQDTAVQKLRQRTPALEDRLAAESLRLHARAGAHPFELTAFGPVDVTSSPPSSSSDSLWSLAKHTLAKRRYFSDVDERAGLDASAYDSRIYLVARPPAHAGRKSVEGESEEGGRIGFVEVELADDMADFALFVAAHELLHTLGATDKYDAAGRARVPEGLADPERAPRFPQLAAEVMARNVPLSATQERPPESLDELAVGPTTAQEIGWLPLPE
;
A
#
# COMPACT_ATOMS: atom_id res chain seq x y z
N MET A 1 22.76 -18.11 56.42
CA MET A 1 21.50 -17.59 56.99
C MET A 1 20.43 -18.64 56.79
N THR A 2 19.82 -19.11 57.87
CA THR A 2 18.96 -20.31 57.90
C THR A 2 17.47 -19.99 57.92
N LYS A 3 17.07 -18.85 58.51
CA LYS A 3 15.66 -18.43 58.59
C LYS A 3 15.52 -16.90 58.57
N ALA A 4 14.53 -16.41 57.82
CA ALA A 4 14.12 -15.00 57.83
C ALA A 4 13.03 -14.75 58.89
N PRO A 5 12.91 -13.53 59.46
CA PRO A 5 11.94 -13.22 60.51
C PRO A 5 10.50 -13.38 60.03
N ALA A 6 9.56 -13.63 60.96
CA ALA A 6 8.14 -13.88 60.64
C ALA A 6 7.37 -12.60 60.28
N SER A 7 7.73 -11.44 60.85
CA SER A 7 7.02 -10.18 60.61
C SER A 7 7.52 -9.45 59.35
N GLU A 8 6.61 -8.83 58.60
CA GLU A 8 6.92 -8.11 57.35
C GLU A 8 7.77 -6.85 57.58
N ARG A 9 7.56 -6.15 58.70
CA ARG A 9 8.37 -5.00 59.13
C ARG A 9 9.81 -5.42 59.42
N SER A 10 10.00 -6.51 60.16
CA SER A 10 11.33 -7.07 60.44
C SER A 10 12.03 -7.57 59.18
N ARG A 11 11.30 -8.19 58.22
CA ARG A 11 11.86 -8.60 56.92
C ARG A 11 12.36 -7.42 56.10
N SER A 12 11.62 -6.31 56.11
CA SER A 12 12.01 -5.10 55.36
C SER A 12 13.25 -4.44 55.98
N ALA A 13 13.29 -4.30 57.30
CA ALA A 13 14.47 -3.79 58.02
C ALA A 13 15.70 -4.68 57.80
N LEU A 14 15.52 -6.00 57.89
CA LEU A 14 16.57 -6.97 57.61
C LEU A 14 17.06 -6.89 56.15
N ALA A 15 16.17 -6.72 55.17
CA ALA A 15 16.55 -6.58 53.77
C ALA A 15 17.38 -5.31 53.52
N MET A 16 17.05 -4.19 54.18
CA MET A 16 17.84 -2.96 54.07
C MET A 16 19.22 -3.10 54.71
N ALA A 17 19.29 -3.68 55.91
CA ALA A 17 20.56 -3.94 56.59
C ALA A 17 21.44 -4.88 55.76
N LEU A 18 20.87 -5.97 55.24
CA LEU A 18 21.58 -6.91 54.36
C LEU A 18 22.04 -6.25 53.06
N ALA A 19 21.21 -5.44 52.41
CA ALA A 19 21.57 -4.71 51.20
C ALA A 19 22.80 -3.80 51.43
N ARG A 20 22.80 -3.07 52.56
CA ARG A 20 23.90 -2.19 52.97
C ARG A 20 25.19 -2.97 53.25
N LEU A 21 25.11 -4.02 54.06
CA LEU A 21 26.29 -4.79 54.51
C LEU A 21 26.94 -5.58 53.38
N VAL A 22 26.12 -6.12 52.46
CA VAL A 22 26.57 -6.95 51.34
C VAL A 22 26.83 -6.11 50.08
N GLY A 23 26.40 -4.84 50.04
CA GLY A 23 26.63 -3.94 48.91
C GLY A 23 25.82 -4.34 47.67
N VAL A 24 24.57 -4.76 47.85
CA VAL A 24 23.64 -5.17 46.78
C VAL A 24 22.38 -4.31 46.78
N SER A 25 21.60 -4.33 45.69
CA SER A 25 20.31 -3.63 45.68
C SER A 25 19.32 -4.23 46.68
N LEU A 26 18.35 -3.43 47.14
CA LEU A 26 17.29 -3.93 48.03
C LEU A 26 16.52 -5.11 47.44
N SER A 27 16.34 -5.13 46.11
CA SER A 27 15.71 -6.25 45.40
C SER A 27 16.54 -7.54 45.45
N GLU A 28 17.87 -7.43 45.36
CA GLU A 28 18.80 -8.56 45.46
C GLU A 28 18.89 -9.06 46.90
N ALA A 29 18.90 -8.16 47.90
CA ALA A 29 18.84 -8.54 49.30
C ALA A 29 17.54 -9.28 49.66
N ARG A 30 16.38 -8.81 49.17
CA ARG A 30 15.11 -9.53 49.34
C ARG A 30 15.14 -10.91 48.68
N ALA A 31 15.72 -11.03 47.48
CA ALA A 31 15.86 -12.31 46.81
C ALA A 31 16.77 -13.29 47.57
N LEU A 32 17.86 -12.79 48.16
CA LEU A 32 18.72 -13.58 49.06
C LEU A 32 17.95 -14.06 50.29
N LEU A 33 17.15 -13.19 50.92
CA LEU A 33 16.32 -13.57 52.07
C LEU A 33 15.29 -14.64 51.72
N GLN A 34 14.66 -14.55 50.55
CA GLN A 34 13.70 -15.54 50.06
C GLN A 34 14.35 -16.89 49.70
N ALA A 35 15.63 -16.88 49.33
CA ALA A 35 16.38 -18.08 49.00
C ALA A 35 16.95 -18.83 50.23
N ALA A 36 16.60 -18.41 51.46
CA ALA A 36 17.05 -19.09 52.67
C ALA A 36 16.59 -20.57 52.72
N PRO A 37 17.44 -21.51 53.18
CA PRO A 37 18.79 -21.31 53.70
C PRO A 37 19.82 -20.97 52.60
N VAL A 38 20.60 -19.89 52.81
CA VAL A 38 21.59 -19.40 51.83
C VAL A 38 22.90 -19.05 52.51
N LEU A 39 24.02 -19.38 51.86
CA LEU A 39 25.36 -18.91 52.24
C LEU A 39 25.53 -17.45 51.82
N LEU A 40 25.90 -16.60 52.78
CA LEU A 40 26.13 -15.19 52.49
C LEU A 40 27.40 -15.05 51.64
N PRO A 41 27.36 -14.25 50.55
CA PRO A 41 28.45 -14.18 49.58
C PRO A 41 29.63 -13.32 50.06
N ARG A 42 29.74 -13.06 51.37
CA ARG A 42 30.80 -12.26 51.99
C ARG A 42 30.92 -12.66 53.46
N ALA A 43 32.13 -12.65 53.99
CA ALA A 43 32.37 -12.79 55.43
C ALA A 43 31.88 -11.54 56.17
N LEU A 44 31.13 -11.76 57.24
CA LEU A 44 30.66 -10.69 58.13
C LEU A 44 31.47 -10.70 59.42
N ASP A 45 31.76 -9.52 59.95
CA ASP A 45 32.37 -9.38 61.27
C ASP A 45 31.33 -9.62 62.39
N THR A 46 31.82 -9.71 63.63
CA THR A 46 30.98 -9.98 64.80
C THR A 46 29.93 -8.89 65.05
N VAL A 47 30.21 -7.65 64.70
CA VAL A 47 29.27 -6.51 64.85
C VAL A 47 28.13 -6.63 63.83
N GLN A 48 28.46 -6.96 62.58
CA GLN A 48 27.50 -7.15 61.50
C GLN A 48 26.60 -8.37 61.74
N ILE A 49 27.16 -9.44 62.29
CA ILE A 49 26.40 -10.63 62.71
C ILE A 49 25.41 -10.26 63.82
N ALA A 50 25.86 -9.51 64.84
CA ALA A 50 24.99 -9.04 65.91
C ALA A 50 23.86 -8.15 65.40
N GLU A 51 24.15 -7.24 64.45
CA GLU A 51 23.14 -6.37 63.82
C GLU A 51 22.04 -7.18 63.11
N LEU A 52 22.43 -8.14 62.26
CA LEU A 52 21.47 -8.97 61.53
C LEU A 52 20.67 -9.88 62.46
N THR A 53 21.30 -10.39 63.53
CA THR A 53 20.64 -11.24 64.54
C THR A 53 19.62 -10.44 65.35
N ALA A 54 19.93 -9.19 65.73
CA ALA A 54 19.00 -8.28 66.40
C ALA A 54 17.76 -7.97 65.54
N LEU A 55 17.92 -7.97 64.21
CA LEU A 55 16.82 -7.84 63.24
C LEU A 55 16.05 -9.14 62.98
N GLY A 56 16.38 -10.22 63.69
CA GLY A 56 15.68 -11.50 63.65
C GLY A 56 16.16 -12.47 62.58
N ALA A 57 17.37 -12.31 62.05
CA ALA A 57 17.98 -13.31 61.18
C ALA A 57 18.61 -14.45 61.99
N SER A 58 18.38 -15.70 61.59
CA SER A 58 19.13 -16.84 62.09
C SER A 58 20.39 -17.04 61.24
N LEU A 59 21.56 -16.85 61.86
CA LEU A 59 22.88 -17.01 61.23
C LEU A 59 23.61 -18.19 61.86
N GLU A 60 24.30 -18.95 61.01
CA GLU A 60 25.17 -20.05 61.41
C GLU A 60 26.54 -19.78 60.79
N THR A 61 27.58 -19.89 61.60
CA THR A 61 28.97 -19.70 61.18
C THR A 61 29.50 -21.01 60.61
N LEU A 62 29.94 -20.97 59.36
CA LEU A 62 30.57 -22.12 58.70
C LEU A 62 32.06 -21.83 58.53
N SER A 63 32.91 -22.79 58.89
CA SER A 63 34.33 -22.78 58.51
C SER A 63 34.43 -23.19 57.05
N ALA A 64 34.71 -22.24 56.16
CA ALA A 64 34.83 -22.48 54.73
C ALA A 64 36.07 -21.77 54.15
N VAL A 65 36.73 -22.40 53.18
CA VAL A 65 37.77 -21.76 52.38
C VAL A 65 37.10 -20.71 51.50
N HIS A 66 37.49 -19.44 51.68
CA HIS A 66 36.92 -18.36 50.88
C HIS A 66 37.35 -18.51 49.42
N PRO A 67 36.41 -18.50 48.46
CA PRO A 67 36.78 -18.46 47.05
C PRO A 67 37.58 -17.19 46.77
N ASP A 68 38.72 -17.29 46.11
CA ASP A 68 39.47 -16.10 45.63
C ASP A 68 38.70 -15.37 44.52
N ALA A 69 37.85 -16.10 43.79
CA ALA A 69 37.04 -15.53 42.72
C ALA A 69 36.01 -14.52 43.25
N ARG A 70 35.99 -13.33 42.63
CA ARG A 70 35.00 -12.28 42.88
C ARG A 70 33.97 -12.19 41.77
N CYS A 71 32.76 -11.78 42.12
CA CYS A 71 31.70 -11.58 41.13
C CYS A 71 32.00 -10.33 40.29
N ALA A 72 31.95 -10.45 38.96
CA ALA A 72 32.20 -9.33 38.06
C ALA A 72 31.19 -8.17 38.22
N ARG A 73 29.98 -8.45 38.73
CA ARG A 73 28.95 -7.43 39.01
C ARG A 73 29.03 -6.88 40.44
N HIS A 74 29.54 -7.68 41.37
CA HIS A 74 29.64 -7.35 42.79
C HIS A 74 31.06 -7.69 43.26
N PRO A 75 32.05 -6.81 43.04
CA PRO A 75 33.46 -7.11 43.30
C PRO A 75 33.77 -7.48 44.75
N LEU A 76 32.92 -7.05 45.68
CA LEU A 76 33.02 -7.32 47.12
C LEU A 76 32.50 -8.71 47.52
N LEU A 77 31.92 -9.47 46.57
CA LEU A 77 31.24 -10.73 46.82
C LEU A 77 31.98 -11.93 46.24
N PHE A 78 32.06 -13.00 47.03
CA PHE A 78 32.54 -14.31 46.61
C PHE A 78 31.67 -14.88 45.49
N ALA A 79 32.31 -15.46 44.48
CA ALA A 79 31.65 -16.06 43.35
C ALA A 79 32.01 -17.53 43.22
N ASP A 80 31.06 -18.39 43.61
CA ASP A 80 31.24 -19.84 43.60
C ASP A 80 30.66 -20.47 42.31
N GLU A 81 29.66 -19.83 41.72
CA GLU A 81 28.88 -20.36 40.61
C GLU A 81 29.23 -19.72 39.27
N SER A 82 28.87 -20.39 38.17
CA SER A 82 29.10 -19.89 36.81
C SER A 82 27.80 -19.66 36.04
N CYS A 83 27.75 -18.58 35.27
CA CYS A 83 26.63 -18.28 34.36
C CYS A 83 26.47 -19.39 33.33
N ARG A 84 25.25 -19.95 33.19
CA ARG A 84 24.97 -21.03 32.22
C ARG A 84 25.20 -20.67 30.76
N GLN A 85 25.26 -19.38 30.42
CA GLN A 85 25.37 -18.90 29.04
C GLN A 85 26.77 -18.40 28.65
N CYS A 86 27.46 -17.69 29.55
CA CYS A 86 28.80 -17.13 29.27
C CYS A 86 29.90 -17.63 30.21
N ARG A 87 29.58 -18.55 31.13
CA ARG A 87 30.48 -19.11 32.16
C ARG A 87 31.11 -18.11 33.14
N ALA A 88 30.81 -16.82 33.03
CA ALA A 88 31.26 -15.79 33.98
C ALA A 88 30.86 -16.14 35.42
N ARG A 89 31.76 -15.90 36.37
CA ARG A 89 31.57 -16.17 37.79
C ARG A 89 30.46 -15.27 38.38
N MET A 90 29.59 -15.85 39.20
CA MET A 90 28.43 -15.21 39.81
C MET A 90 28.41 -15.45 41.32
N CYS A 91 28.10 -14.42 42.10
CA CYS A 91 27.79 -14.57 43.52
C CYS A 91 26.38 -15.14 43.74
N THR A 92 26.10 -15.59 44.97
CA THR A 92 24.77 -16.10 45.38
C THR A 92 23.66 -15.07 45.19
N ALA A 93 23.96 -13.76 45.31
CA ALA A 93 23.00 -12.69 45.03
C ALA A 93 22.60 -12.64 43.53
N CYS A 94 23.57 -12.81 42.63
CA CYS A 94 23.32 -12.89 41.20
C CYS A 94 22.55 -14.17 40.82
N GLN A 95 22.80 -15.28 41.51
CA GLN A 95 22.09 -16.54 41.31
C GLN A 95 20.62 -16.45 41.74
N ALA A 96 20.37 -15.89 42.93
CA ALA A 96 19.04 -15.72 43.51
C ALA A 96 18.10 -14.91 42.60
N THR A 97 18.62 -13.88 41.93
CA THR A 97 17.83 -13.08 40.97
C THR A 97 17.87 -13.62 39.54
N GLY A 98 18.91 -14.39 39.20
CA GLY A 98 19.34 -14.68 37.82
C GLY A 98 18.74 -15.90 37.15
N LYS A 99 18.12 -16.80 37.92
CA LYS A 99 17.73 -18.14 37.42
C LYS A 99 18.88 -18.81 36.63
N GLY A 100 20.11 -18.70 37.14
CA GLY A 100 21.32 -19.27 36.52
C GLY A 100 21.97 -18.44 35.39
N ARG A 101 21.52 -17.19 35.14
CA ARG A 101 22.16 -16.27 34.17
C ARG A 101 22.63 -14.97 34.83
N CYS A 102 23.81 -14.49 34.45
CA CYS A 102 24.35 -13.21 34.91
C CYS A 102 23.50 -12.02 34.40
N GLY A 103 23.68 -10.84 35.00
CA GLY A 103 22.97 -9.61 34.62
C GLY A 103 23.12 -9.27 33.13
N THR A 104 24.35 -9.31 32.61
CA THR A 104 24.65 -8.99 31.20
C THR A 104 23.99 -9.95 30.21
N CYS A 105 23.97 -11.26 30.49
CA CYS A 105 23.27 -12.24 29.64
C CYS A 105 21.74 -12.04 29.67
N ARG A 106 21.18 -11.71 30.84
CA ARG A 106 19.73 -11.39 30.96
C ARG A 106 19.37 -10.12 30.19
N GLU A 107 20.18 -9.08 30.31
CA GLU A 107 20.00 -7.83 29.56
C GLU A 107 20.11 -8.06 28.05
N ARG A 108 21.12 -8.82 27.59
CA ARG A 108 21.25 -9.18 26.18
C ARG A 108 20.04 -9.98 25.68
N ALA A 109 19.54 -10.94 26.45
CA ALA A 109 18.34 -11.70 26.11
C ALA A 109 17.08 -10.81 26.07
N ARG A 110 16.93 -9.88 27.03
CA ARG A 110 15.83 -8.90 27.05
C ARG A 110 15.89 -7.98 25.84
N ARG A 111 17.06 -7.45 25.49
CA ARG A 111 17.27 -6.61 24.29
C ARG A 111 16.94 -7.39 23.01
N LYS A 112 17.37 -8.65 22.88
CA LYS A 112 17.00 -9.50 21.73
C LYS A 112 15.49 -9.72 21.61
N ARG A 113 14.81 -10.03 22.73
CA ARG A 113 13.34 -10.20 22.76
C ARG A 113 12.62 -8.90 22.43
N LEU A 114 13.10 -7.78 22.96
CA LEU A 114 12.53 -6.46 22.67
C LEU A 114 12.71 -6.12 21.19
N PHE A 115 13.91 -6.30 20.63
CA PHE A 115 14.17 -6.09 19.21
C PHE A 115 13.28 -6.95 18.32
N PHE A 116 13.12 -8.24 18.64
CA PHE A 116 12.20 -9.12 17.93
C PHE A 116 10.76 -8.60 17.98
N ARG A 117 10.27 -8.21 19.16
CA ARG A 117 8.91 -7.66 19.32
C ARG A 117 8.72 -6.36 18.55
N ILE A 118 9.69 -5.44 18.60
CA ILE A 118 9.65 -4.18 17.86
C ILE A 118 9.62 -4.46 16.35
N ARG A 119 10.50 -5.34 15.86
CA ARG A 119 10.54 -5.72 14.44
C ARG A 119 9.21 -6.34 14.00
N VAL A 120 8.67 -7.28 14.76
CA VAL A 120 7.39 -7.93 14.44
C VAL A 120 6.25 -6.92 14.47
N ALA A 121 6.19 -6.06 15.48
CA ALA A 121 5.18 -5.00 15.56
C ALA A 121 5.26 -4.04 14.37
N PHE A 122 6.47 -3.67 13.96
CA PHE A 122 6.70 -2.83 12.78
C PHE A 122 6.23 -3.52 11.49
N LEU A 123 6.57 -4.79 11.29
CA LEU A 123 6.10 -5.56 10.13
C LEU A 123 4.58 -5.73 10.12
N LEU A 124 3.95 -5.97 11.27
CA LEU A 124 2.49 -6.06 11.39
C LEU A 124 1.82 -4.71 11.14
N ALA A 125 2.41 -3.60 11.56
CA ALA A 125 1.91 -2.26 11.28
C ALA A 125 1.97 -1.95 9.78
N ILE A 126 3.06 -2.29 9.10
CA ILE A 126 3.17 -2.19 7.64
C ILE A 126 2.09 -3.04 6.96
N LEU A 127 1.97 -4.31 7.36
CA LEU A 127 0.97 -5.22 6.78
C LEU A 127 -0.46 -4.69 6.97
N ALA A 128 -0.79 -4.21 8.17
CA ALA A 128 -2.09 -3.61 8.45
C ALA A 128 -2.34 -2.37 7.57
N GLY A 129 -1.34 -1.51 7.40
CA GLY A 129 -1.43 -0.35 6.51
C GLY A 129 -1.69 -0.75 5.05
N VAL A 130 -0.98 -1.76 4.54
CA VAL A 130 -1.18 -2.28 3.18
C VAL A 130 -2.59 -2.87 3.01
N LEU A 131 -3.06 -3.66 3.98
CA LEU A 131 -4.41 -4.25 3.94
C LEU A 131 -5.51 -3.19 3.97
N LEU A 132 -5.39 -2.17 4.82
CA LEU A 132 -6.33 -1.06 4.89
C LEU A 132 -6.34 -0.26 3.58
N TRP A 133 -5.17 0.00 3.00
CA TRP A 133 -5.06 0.67 1.71
C TRP A 133 -5.71 -0.16 0.59
N ALA A 134 -5.40 -1.45 0.50
CA ALA A 134 -5.95 -2.35 -0.51
C ALA A 134 -7.48 -2.49 -0.37
N PHE A 135 -7.99 -2.62 0.85
CA PHE A 135 -9.43 -2.65 1.10
C PHE A 135 -10.11 -1.35 0.65
N ALA A 136 -9.54 -0.20 1.03
CA ALA A 136 -10.07 1.09 0.60
C ALA A 136 -10.00 1.27 -0.92
N ASP A 137 -8.95 0.75 -1.57
CA ASP A 137 -8.80 0.79 -3.02
C ASP A 137 -9.87 -0.05 -3.74
N VAL A 138 -10.04 -1.32 -3.34
CA VAL A 138 -11.08 -2.20 -3.88
C VAL A 138 -12.46 -1.60 -3.69
N ARG A 139 -12.75 -1.02 -2.52
CA ARG A 139 -14.02 -0.37 -2.24
C ARG A 139 -14.27 0.83 -3.16
N ARG A 140 -13.25 1.66 -3.39
CA ARG A 140 -13.35 2.82 -4.30
C ARG A 140 -13.49 2.41 -5.76
N ARG A 141 -12.89 1.31 -6.19
CA ARG A 141 -13.08 0.76 -7.54
C ARG A 141 -14.51 0.27 -7.72
N ARG A 142 -15.02 -0.56 -6.79
CA ARG A 142 -16.41 -1.05 -6.81
C ARG A 142 -17.43 0.07 -6.82
N ALA A 143 -17.22 1.11 -6.00
CA ALA A 143 -18.14 2.25 -5.95
C ALA A 143 -18.33 2.97 -7.30
N ARG A 144 -17.36 2.91 -8.22
CA ARG A 144 -17.50 3.47 -9.59
C ARG A 144 -18.33 2.58 -10.52
N ASN A 145 -18.37 1.27 -10.27
CA ASN A 145 -19.09 0.29 -11.09
C ASN A 145 -20.43 -0.14 -10.45
N ASP A 146 -20.71 0.30 -9.22
CA ASP A 146 -22.01 0.10 -8.56
C ASP A 146 -23.07 1.13 -9.02
N TRP A 147 -22.64 2.15 -9.79
CA TRP A 147 -23.46 3.18 -10.44
C TRP A 147 -24.52 3.87 -9.55
N GLN A 148 -24.18 4.12 -8.28
CA GLN A 148 -25.07 4.85 -7.35
C GLN A 148 -25.17 6.35 -7.66
N ARG A 149 -24.18 6.88 -8.39
CA ARG A 149 -24.15 8.25 -8.91
C ARG A 149 -23.37 8.25 -10.24
N PRO A 150 -23.54 9.29 -11.07
CA PRO A 150 -22.69 9.49 -12.24
C PRO A 150 -21.20 9.50 -11.85
N VAL A 151 -20.37 8.94 -12.72
CA VAL A 151 -18.91 8.97 -12.58
C VAL A 151 -18.42 10.30 -13.14
N SER A 152 -17.82 11.14 -12.29
CA SER A 152 -17.30 12.43 -12.72
C SER A 152 -15.89 12.26 -13.32
N VAL A 153 -15.70 12.71 -14.56
CA VAL A 153 -14.47 12.49 -15.34
C VAL A 153 -13.89 13.80 -15.84
N ALA A 154 -12.60 14.02 -15.61
CA ALA A 154 -11.87 15.11 -16.24
C ALA A 154 -11.18 14.63 -17.52
N ILE A 155 -11.47 15.29 -18.65
CA ILE A 155 -10.75 15.09 -19.91
C ILE A 155 -9.73 16.22 -20.04
N VAL A 156 -8.45 15.92 -19.88
CA VAL A 156 -7.38 16.91 -19.88
C VAL A 156 -6.66 16.89 -21.22
N VAL A 157 -6.76 17.97 -21.99
CA VAL A 157 -6.03 18.11 -23.25
C VAL A 157 -4.61 18.58 -22.96
N VAL A 158 -3.63 17.79 -23.36
CA VAL A 158 -2.21 18.06 -23.20
C VAL A 158 -1.62 18.27 -24.58
N ARG A 159 -1.02 19.44 -24.85
CA ARG A 159 -0.45 19.76 -26.15
C ARG A 159 1.04 19.48 -26.18
N LEU A 160 1.46 18.55 -27.04
CA LEU A 160 2.87 18.25 -27.29
C LEU A 160 3.25 18.71 -28.70
N GLY A 161 3.90 19.88 -28.78
CA GLY A 161 4.34 20.47 -30.05
C GLY A 161 3.27 21.34 -30.74
N ALA A 162 3.40 21.52 -32.05
CA ALA A 162 2.63 22.49 -32.84
C ALA A 162 1.23 21.97 -33.25
N VAL A 163 0.38 21.67 -32.27
CA VAL A 163 -1.04 21.34 -32.52
C VAL A 163 -1.84 22.62 -32.67
N GLN A 164 -2.76 22.65 -33.64
CA GLN A 164 -3.60 23.83 -33.90
C GLN A 164 -4.57 24.10 -32.74
N ASP A 165 -4.73 25.37 -32.37
CA ASP A 165 -5.67 25.80 -31.33
C ASP A 165 -7.12 25.44 -31.68
N THR A 166 -7.49 25.53 -32.96
CA THR A 166 -8.81 25.19 -33.49
C THR A 166 -9.18 23.75 -33.19
N ALA A 167 -8.27 22.81 -33.43
CA ALA A 167 -8.48 21.39 -33.20
C ALA A 167 -8.70 21.09 -31.71
N VAL A 168 -7.91 21.72 -30.83
CA VAL A 168 -8.06 21.61 -29.37
C VAL A 168 -9.40 22.17 -28.91
N GLN A 169 -9.79 23.36 -29.39
CA GLN A 169 -11.06 23.97 -28.99
C GLN A 169 -12.25 23.14 -29.47
N LYS A 170 -12.19 22.60 -30.69
CA LYS A 170 -13.24 21.72 -31.23
C LYS A 170 -13.39 20.44 -30.41
N LEU A 171 -12.29 19.81 -30.01
CA LEU A 171 -12.32 18.65 -29.12
C LEU A 171 -13.01 18.97 -27.78
N ARG A 172 -12.67 20.10 -27.16
CA ARG A 172 -13.31 20.54 -25.90
C ARG A 172 -14.81 20.81 -26.09
N GLN A 173 -15.19 21.48 -27.18
CA GLN A 173 -16.59 21.76 -27.52
C GLN A 173 -17.39 20.49 -27.84
N ARG A 174 -16.75 19.44 -28.35
CA ARG A 174 -17.38 18.14 -28.64
C ARG A 174 -17.44 17.20 -27.43
N THR A 175 -16.82 17.54 -26.31
CA THR A 175 -16.85 16.70 -25.09
C THR A 175 -18.28 16.40 -24.60
N PRO A 176 -19.23 17.37 -24.56
CA PRO A 176 -20.62 17.07 -24.23
C PRO A 176 -21.30 16.06 -25.17
N ALA A 177 -20.92 16.04 -26.46
CA ALA A 177 -21.48 15.06 -27.40
C ALA A 177 -21.02 13.63 -27.12
N LEU A 178 -19.82 13.45 -26.54
CA LEU A 178 -19.40 12.15 -26.03
C LEU A 178 -20.25 11.72 -24.82
N GLU A 179 -20.52 12.65 -23.90
CA GLU A 179 -21.39 12.40 -22.75
C GLU A 179 -22.80 11.97 -23.20
N ASP A 180 -23.40 12.72 -24.13
CA ASP A 180 -24.71 12.43 -24.72
C ASP A 180 -24.74 11.05 -25.39
N ARG A 181 -23.66 10.69 -26.12
CA ARG A 181 -23.57 9.38 -26.76
C ARG A 181 -23.50 8.24 -25.75
N LEU A 182 -22.71 8.40 -24.69
CA LEU A 182 -22.62 7.39 -23.62
C LEU A 182 -23.93 7.27 -22.85
N ALA A 183 -24.64 8.37 -22.64
CA ALA A 183 -26.00 8.38 -22.09
C ALA A 183 -26.98 7.60 -22.98
N ALA A 184 -26.93 7.81 -24.30
CA ALA A 184 -27.76 7.07 -25.25
C ALA A 184 -27.47 5.55 -25.22
N GLU A 185 -26.20 5.15 -25.12
CA GLU A 185 -25.84 3.73 -24.99
C GLU A 185 -26.29 3.11 -23.66
N SER A 186 -26.19 3.86 -22.56
CA SER A 186 -26.70 3.45 -21.25
C SER A 186 -28.22 3.19 -21.29
N LEU A 187 -28.97 4.08 -21.94
CA LEU A 187 -30.41 3.92 -22.17
C LEU A 187 -30.72 2.75 -23.09
N ARG A 188 -30.00 2.61 -24.22
CA ARG A 188 -30.18 1.52 -25.18
C ARG A 188 -30.07 0.15 -24.50
N LEU A 189 -29.14 0.02 -23.55
CA LEU A 189 -28.87 -1.21 -22.82
C LEU A 189 -29.70 -1.37 -21.54
N HIS A 190 -30.56 -0.41 -21.18
CA HIS A 190 -31.28 -0.40 -19.90
C HIS A 190 -30.32 -0.56 -18.71
N ALA A 191 -29.18 0.13 -18.77
CA ALA A 191 -28.11 0.00 -17.81
C ALA A 191 -28.55 0.43 -16.40
N ARG A 192 -27.96 -0.22 -15.38
CA ARG A 192 -28.13 0.13 -13.96
C ARG A 192 -27.73 1.57 -13.63
N ALA A 193 -26.86 2.16 -14.45
CA ALA A 193 -26.41 3.54 -14.32
C ALA A 193 -27.49 4.59 -14.62
N GLY A 194 -28.61 4.18 -15.23
CA GLY A 194 -29.68 5.10 -15.61
C GLY A 194 -29.30 5.95 -16.83
N ALA A 195 -29.97 7.10 -16.97
CA ALA A 195 -29.84 7.93 -18.18
C ALA A 195 -28.50 8.65 -18.31
N HIS A 196 -27.85 8.99 -17.19
CA HIS A 196 -26.63 9.81 -17.18
C HIS A 196 -25.52 9.11 -16.37
N PRO A 197 -24.78 8.17 -17.00
CA PRO A 197 -23.73 7.42 -16.31
C PRO A 197 -22.47 8.25 -16.00
N PHE A 198 -22.21 9.31 -16.76
CA PHE A 198 -20.97 10.09 -16.70
C PHE A 198 -21.26 11.59 -16.63
N GLU A 199 -20.35 12.33 -16.00
CA GLU A 199 -20.26 13.79 -16.05
C GLU A 199 -18.87 14.17 -16.56
N LEU A 200 -18.75 14.67 -17.79
CA LEU A 200 -17.48 14.92 -18.45
C LEU A 200 -17.13 16.41 -18.39
N THR A 201 -15.95 16.74 -17.87
CA THR A 201 -15.42 18.13 -17.86
C THR A 201 -14.10 18.20 -18.61
N ALA A 202 -14.01 19.07 -19.62
CA ALA A 202 -12.81 19.26 -20.43
C ALA A 202 -11.89 20.39 -19.91
N PHE A 203 -10.63 20.05 -19.66
CA PHE A 203 -9.57 20.94 -19.17
C PHE A 203 -8.46 21.15 -20.22
N GLY A 204 -7.66 22.21 -20.03
CA GLY A 204 -6.54 22.55 -20.89
C GLY A 204 -6.89 23.50 -22.06
N PRO A 205 -5.99 23.65 -23.06
CA PRO A 205 -4.78 22.86 -23.23
C PRO A 205 -3.70 23.15 -22.18
N VAL A 206 -2.92 22.13 -21.84
CA VAL A 206 -1.65 22.29 -21.10
C VAL A 206 -0.50 21.99 -22.05
N ASP A 207 0.33 22.98 -22.34
CA ASP A 207 1.48 22.81 -23.23
C ASP A 207 2.63 22.07 -22.51
N VAL A 208 3.13 20.99 -23.08
CA VAL A 208 4.23 20.19 -22.51
C VAL A 208 5.37 20.03 -23.51
N THR A 209 6.57 19.76 -23.00
CA THR A 209 7.78 19.56 -23.82
C THR A 209 8.15 18.10 -24.01
N SER A 210 7.53 17.19 -23.24
CA SER A 210 7.78 15.76 -23.29
C SER A 210 6.51 14.97 -23.07
N SER A 211 6.49 13.76 -23.65
CA SER A 211 5.45 12.77 -23.45
C SER A 211 5.45 12.25 -22.01
N PRO A 212 4.31 11.72 -21.52
CA PRO A 212 4.29 10.94 -20.29
C PRO A 212 5.31 9.80 -20.36
N PRO A 213 5.99 9.46 -19.25
CA PRO A 213 6.92 8.34 -19.23
C PRO A 213 6.16 7.02 -19.45
N SER A 214 6.45 6.34 -20.57
CA SER A 214 5.92 5.00 -20.88
C SER A 214 6.60 3.92 -20.04
N SER A 215 5.88 2.83 -19.78
CA SER A 215 6.44 1.68 -19.06
C SER A 215 7.31 0.83 -20.00
N SER A 216 8.57 0.63 -19.65
CA SER A 216 9.48 -0.30 -20.36
C SER A 216 10.55 -0.85 -19.43
N SER A 217 10.19 -1.70 -18.45
CA SER A 217 11.21 -2.40 -17.66
C SER A 217 10.69 -3.54 -16.79
N ASP A 218 11.51 -4.58 -16.62
CA ASP A 218 11.25 -5.76 -15.76
C ASP A 218 11.75 -5.62 -14.30
N SER A 219 12.39 -4.50 -13.91
CA SER A 219 12.96 -4.33 -12.56
C SER A 219 12.03 -3.57 -11.61
N LEU A 220 11.93 -4.03 -10.36
CA LEU A 220 11.09 -3.41 -9.32
C LEU A 220 11.48 -1.96 -9.00
N TRP A 221 12.78 -1.64 -9.06
CA TRP A 221 13.27 -0.28 -8.79
C TRP A 221 12.95 0.68 -9.92
N SER A 222 13.06 0.23 -11.17
CA SER A 222 12.66 1.05 -12.32
C SER A 222 11.15 1.23 -12.31
N LEU A 223 10.35 0.20 -11.99
CA LEU A 223 8.90 0.33 -11.84
C LEU A 223 8.52 1.43 -10.84
N ALA A 224 9.12 1.42 -9.63
CA ALA A 224 8.85 2.44 -8.62
C ALA A 224 9.25 3.85 -9.10
N LYS A 225 10.39 3.99 -9.78
CA LYS A 225 10.85 5.26 -10.36
C LYS A 225 9.91 5.74 -11.46
N HIS A 226 9.43 4.84 -12.33
CA HIS A 226 8.48 5.14 -13.40
C HIS A 226 7.12 5.57 -12.84
N THR A 227 6.58 4.85 -11.85
CA THR A 227 5.33 5.25 -11.19
C THR A 227 5.46 6.64 -10.57
N LEU A 228 6.59 6.95 -9.91
CA LEU A 228 6.82 8.27 -9.35
C LEU A 228 6.96 9.36 -10.42
N ALA A 229 7.66 9.07 -11.52
CA ALA A 229 7.81 10.00 -12.65
C ALA A 229 6.46 10.29 -13.31
N LYS A 230 5.66 9.26 -13.59
CA LYS A 230 4.31 9.37 -14.15
C LYS A 230 3.39 10.17 -13.23
N ARG A 231 3.41 9.88 -11.92
CA ARG A 231 2.66 10.64 -10.91
C ARG A 231 3.07 12.12 -10.88
N ARG A 232 4.36 12.43 -10.93
CA ARG A 232 4.85 13.81 -10.96
C ARG A 232 4.43 14.53 -12.23
N TYR A 233 4.54 13.86 -13.38
CA TYR A 233 4.13 14.41 -14.67
C TYR A 233 2.65 14.81 -14.67
N PHE A 234 1.76 13.89 -14.30
CA PHE A 234 0.33 14.19 -14.30
C PHE A 234 -0.05 15.20 -13.21
N SER A 235 0.60 15.17 -12.05
CA SER A 235 0.39 16.18 -11.01
C SER A 235 0.77 17.60 -11.47
N ASP A 236 1.84 17.75 -12.25
CA ASP A 236 2.23 19.04 -12.86
C ASP A 236 1.17 19.49 -13.88
N VAL A 237 0.72 18.56 -14.73
CA VAL A 237 -0.35 18.83 -15.70
C VAL A 237 -1.65 19.25 -15.00
N ASP A 238 -2.04 18.58 -13.92
CA ASP A 238 -3.25 18.92 -13.15
C ASP A 238 -3.17 20.36 -12.60
N GLU A 239 -2.05 20.70 -11.95
CA GLU A 239 -1.82 22.02 -11.36
C GLU A 239 -1.90 23.12 -12.43
N ARG A 240 -1.24 22.90 -13.57
CA ARG A 240 -1.22 23.85 -14.69
C ARG A 240 -2.58 23.95 -15.41
N ALA A 241 -3.38 22.90 -15.37
CA ALA A 241 -4.75 22.90 -15.87
C ALA A 241 -5.74 23.59 -14.90
N GLY A 242 -5.33 23.90 -13.67
CA GLY A 242 -6.24 24.35 -12.61
C GLY A 242 -7.22 23.24 -12.16
N LEU A 243 -6.84 21.97 -12.33
CA LEU A 243 -7.66 20.81 -12.03
C LEU A 243 -7.45 20.35 -10.58
N ASP A 244 -8.51 20.34 -9.78
CA ASP A 244 -8.52 19.61 -8.51
C ASP A 244 -8.73 18.11 -8.79
N ALA A 245 -7.64 17.36 -8.82
CA ALA A 245 -7.65 15.92 -9.06
C ALA A 245 -8.53 15.12 -8.08
N SER A 246 -8.81 15.65 -6.89
CA SER A 246 -9.62 14.98 -5.88
C SER A 246 -11.12 15.09 -6.12
N ALA A 247 -11.55 16.04 -6.97
CA ALA A 247 -12.95 16.27 -7.32
C ALA A 247 -13.49 15.28 -8.37
N TYR A 248 -12.61 14.52 -9.03
CA TYR A 248 -12.97 13.62 -10.13
C TYR A 248 -12.69 12.15 -9.79
N ASP A 249 -13.57 11.26 -10.26
CA ASP A 249 -13.43 9.82 -10.07
C ASP A 249 -12.38 9.22 -11.00
N SER A 250 -12.29 9.76 -12.22
CA SER A 250 -11.30 9.40 -13.24
C SER A 250 -10.78 10.63 -13.98
N ARG A 251 -9.56 10.52 -14.52
CA ARG A 251 -8.92 11.56 -15.34
C ARG A 251 -8.33 10.91 -16.59
N ILE A 252 -8.68 11.46 -17.74
CA ILE A 252 -8.24 10.98 -19.05
C ILE A 252 -7.40 12.06 -19.69
N TYR A 253 -6.11 11.79 -19.90
CA TYR A 253 -5.18 12.73 -20.51
C TYR A 253 -5.06 12.45 -22.01
N LEU A 254 -5.50 13.41 -22.83
CA LEU A 254 -5.36 13.37 -24.28
C LEU A 254 -4.11 14.14 -24.67
N VAL A 255 -3.01 13.43 -24.90
CA VAL A 255 -1.74 14.00 -25.34
C VAL A 255 -1.79 14.22 -26.85
N ALA A 256 -2.24 15.40 -27.25
CA ALA A 256 -2.36 15.82 -28.63
C ALA A 256 -0.98 16.11 -29.24
N ARG A 257 -0.71 15.51 -30.40
CA ARG A 257 0.48 15.73 -31.23
C ARG A 257 0.10 16.25 -32.62
N PRO A 258 1.01 16.98 -33.30
CA PRO A 258 0.78 17.37 -34.68
C PRO A 258 0.62 16.12 -35.56
N PRO A 259 -0.31 16.12 -36.53
CA PRO A 259 -0.50 15.01 -37.45
C PRO A 259 0.74 14.83 -38.32
N ALA A 260 1.22 13.58 -38.44
CA ALA A 260 2.42 13.30 -39.23
C ALA A 260 2.14 13.39 -40.74
N HIS A 261 0.94 12.97 -41.17
CA HIS A 261 0.48 13.02 -42.57
C HIS A 261 -1.04 13.29 -42.60
N ALA A 262 -1.51 14.06 -43.59
CA ALA A 262 -2.94 14.29 -43.79
C ALA A 262 -3.69 12.96 -43.98
N GLY A 263 -4.67 12.67 -43.11
CA GLY A 263 -5.55 11.50 -43.22
C GLY A 263 -5.09 10.22 -42.51
N ARG A 264 -3.91 10.19 -41.86
CA ARG A 264 -3.51 9.04 -41.03
C ARG A 264 -4.04 9.22 -39.60
N LYS A 265 -4.82 8.24 -39.12
CA LYS A 265 -5.22 8.14 -37.72
C LYS A 265 -4.25 7.21 -37.00
N SER A 266 -3.39 7.71 -36.12
CA SER A 266 -2.58 6.88 -35.22
C SER A 266 -2.81 7.24 -33.77
N VAL A 267 -2.83 6.20 -32.94
CA VAL A 267 -3.17 6.25 -31.52
C VAL A 267 -2.24 5.31 -30.79
N GLU A 268 -1.69 5.76 -29.67
CA GLU A 268 -0.97 4.93 -28.72
C GLU A 268 -1.49 5.28 -27.32
N GLY A 269 -2.23 4.34 -26.71
CA GLY A 269 -2.89 4.50 -25.41
C GLY A 269 -2.25 3.62 -24.34
N GLU A 270 -2.24 4.10 -23.10
CA GLU A 270 -1.86 3.32 -21.92
C GLU A 270 -2.79 3.73 -20.76
N SER A 271 -3.63 2.79 -20.31
CA SER A 271 -4.50 2.97 -19.15
C SER A 271 -4.09 2.09 -17.98
N GLU A 272 -4.24 2.61 -16.76
CA GLU A 272 -4.16 1.78 -15.56
C GLU A 272 -5.45 0.95 -15.45
N GLU A 273 -5.36 -0.37 -15.61
CA GLU A 273 -6.52 -1.27 -15.52
C GLU A 273 -7.25 -1.12 -14.17
N GLY A 274 -8.52 -0.70 -14.24
CA GLY A 274 -9.35 -0.37 -13.07
C GLY A 274 -8.82 0.79 -12.21
N GLY A 275 -7.81 1.51 -12.71
CA GLY A 275 -7.18 2.67 -12.09
C GLY A 275 -8.06 3.91 -12.16
N ARG A 276 -7.48 5.09 -11.96
CA ARG A 276 -8.20 6.38 -12.04
C ARG A 276 -7.66 7.29 -13.14
N ILE A 277 -6.61 6.85 -13.82
CA ILE A 277 -5.89 7.61 -14.82
C ILE A 277 -5.80 6.75 -16.06
N GLY A 278 -6.30 7.28 -17.17
CA GLY A 278 -5.99 6.82 -18.51
C GLY A 278 -5.26 7.92 -19.25
N PHE A 279 -4.32 7.58 -20.12
CA PHE A 279 -3.79 8.56 -21.05
C PHE A 279 -3.63 7.94 -22.43
N VAL A 280 -3.75 8.81 -23.42
CA VAL A 280 -3.60 8.40 -24.81
C VAL A 280 -3.00 9.52 -25.62
N GLU A 281 -2.11 9.11 -26.50
CA GLU A 281 -1.43 9.99 -27.42
C GLU A 281 -2.13 9.92 -28.77
N VAL A 282 -2.57 11.06 -29.27
CA VAL A 282 -3.39 11.16 -30.47
C VAL A 282 -2.85 12.24 -31.41
N GLU A 283 -2.76 11.90 -32.69
CA GLU A 283 -2.55 12.90 -33.73
C GLU A 283 -3.83 13.73 -33.90
N LEU A 284 -3.76 15.02 -33.59
CA LEU A 284 -4.95 15.87 -33.53
C LEU A 284 -4.94 16.94 -34.64
N ALA A 285 -5.85 16.76 -35.59
CA ALA A 285 -6.25 17.73 -36.61
C ALA A 285 -7.71 18.20 -36.39
N ASP A 286 -8.15 19.21 -37.14
CA ASP A 286 -9.50 19.80 -37.00
C ASP A 286 -10.64 18.80 -37.24
N ASP A 287 -10.43 17.76 -38.04
CA ASP A 287 -11.42 16.71 -38.35
C ASP A 287 -11.32 15.50 -37.41
N MET A 288 -10.38 15.50 -36.45
CA MET A 288 -10.07 14.35 -35.60
C MET A 288 -10.69 14.41 -34.19
N ALA A 289 -11.45 15.47 -33.87
CA ALA A 289 -12.03 15.67 -32.53
C ALA A 289 -12.89 14.48 -32.06
N ASP A 290 -13.79 13.98 -32.92
CA ASP A 290 -14.68 12.86 -32.58
C ASP A 290 -13.91 11.55 -32.39
N PHE A 291 -12.90 11.31 -33.23
CA PHE A 291 -12.06 10.12 -33.10
C PHE A 291 -11.20 10.19 -31.83
N ALA A 292 -10.63 11.36 -31.49
CA ALA A 292 -9.89 11.54 -30.24
C ALA A 292 -10.77 11.32 -29.00
N LEU A 293 -12.04 11.77 -29.04
CA LEU A 293 -13.01 11.53 -27.97
C LEU A 293 -13.48 10.07 -27.91
N PHE A 294 -13.62 9.38 -29.03
CA PHE A 294 -13.86 7.94 -29.06
C PHE A 294 -12.74 7.19 -28.33
N VAL A 295 -11.49 7.54 -28.61
CA VAL A 295 -10.33 6.95 -27.93
C VAL A 295 -10.32 7.33 -26.44
N ALA A 296 -10.67 8.56 -26.09
CA ALA A 296 -10.84 8.94 -24.68
C ALA A 296 -11.88 8.08 -23.95
N ALA A 297 -12.97 7.70 -24.64
CA ALA A 297 -13.99 6.80 -24.11
C ALA A 297 -13.46 5.37 -23.91
N HIS A 298 -12.65 4.88 -24.85
CA HIS A 298 -11.95 3.60 -24.71
C HIS A 298 -11.08 3.56 -23.44
N GLU A 299 -10.23 4.58 -23.25
CA GLU A 299 -9.40 4.69 -22.05
C GLU A 299 -10.24 4.87 -20.77
N LEU A 300 -11.33 5.64 -20.83
CA LEU A 300 -12.26 5.79 -19.71
C LEU A 300 -12.84 4.45 -19.28
N LEU A 301 -13.26 3.61 -20.22
CA LEU A 301 -13.85 2.31 -19.89
C LEU A 301 -12.81 1.35 -19.31
N HIS A 302 -11.54 1.45 -19.70
CA HIS A 302 -10.46 0.75 -19.00
C HIS A 302 -10.29 1.17 -17.53
N THR A 303 -10.50 2.45 -17.18
CA THR A 303 -10.47 2.88 -15.76
C THR A 303 -11.62 2.29 -14.94
N LEU A 304 -12.67 1.80 -15.61
CA LEU A 304 -13.78 1.05 -15.04
C LEU A 304 -13.59 -0.47 -15.10
N GLY A 305 -12.47 -0.95 -15.65
CA GLY A 305 -12.14 -2.38 -15.70
C GLY A 305 -12.66 -3.11 -16.94
N ALA A 306 -13.09 -2.40 -17.98
CA ALA A 306 -13.35 -3.01 -19.28
C ALA A 306 -12.06 -3.58 -19.88
N THR A 307 -12.17 -4.74 -20.54
CA THR A 307 -11.06 -5.38 -21.25
C THR A 307 -11.15 -5.15 -22.75
N ASP A 308 -10.02 -5.24 -23.45
CA ASP A 308 -9.99 -5.12 -24.90
C ASP A 308 -10.77 -6.23 -25.60
N LYS A 309 -11.52 -5.86 -26.65
CA LYS A 309 -12.34 -6.77 -27.45
C LYS A 309 -11.78 -6.97 -28.85
N TYR A 310 -10.46 -6.87 -29.00
CA TYR A 310 -9.74 -7.14 -30.24
C TYR A 310 -8.68 -8.26 -30.08
N ASP A 311 -8.33 -8.92 -31.18
CA ASP A 311 -7.34 -10.00 -31.24
C ASP A 311 -5.89 -9.47 -31.31
N ALA A 312 -4.89 -10.35 -31.32
CA ALA A 312 -3.49 -9.96 -31.45
C ALA A 312 -3.16 -9.26 -32.79
N ALA A 313 -4.03 -9.36 -33.80
CA ALA A 313 -3.90 -8.63 -35.06
C ALA A 313 -4.66 -7.29 -35.04
N GLY A 314 -5.24 -6.91 -33.90
CA GLY A 314 -5.97 -5.65 -33.70
C GLY A 314 -7.42 -5.68 -34.17
N ARG A 315 -7.95 -6.83 -34.62
CA ARG A 315 -9.32 -6.94 -35.16
C ARG A 315 -10.35 -7.22 -34.09
N ALA A 316 -11.56 -6.72 -34.26
CA ALA A 316 -12.68 -7.03 -33.38
C ALA A 316 -12.88 -8.55 -33.21
N ARG A 317 -12.92 -9.03 -31.96
CA ARG A 317 -13.27 -10.42 -31.64
C ARG A 317 -14.76 -10.62 -31.90
N VAL A 318 -15.12 -11.77 -32.48
CA VAL A 318 -16.52 -12.09 -32.76
C VAL A 318 -16.95 -13.23 -31.84
N PRO A 319 -18.02 -13.06 -31.04
CA PRO A 319 -18.98 -11.94 -31.04
C PRO A 319 -18.63 -10.76 -30.11
N GLU A 320 -17.65 -10.87 -29.21
CA GLU A 320 -17.54 -9.98 -28.04
C GLU A 320 -17.17 -8.52 -28.38
N GLY A 321 -16.52 -8.29 -29.52
CA GLY A 321 -16.16 -6.98 -30.06
C GLY A 321 -17.14 -6.45 -31.11
N LEU A 322 -18.35 -7.01 -31.20
CA LEU A 322 -19.43 -6.45 -32.01
C LEU A 322 -20.35 -5.57 -31.16
N ALA A 323 -20.73 -4.41 -31.70
CA ALA A 323 -21.66 -3.49 -31.05
C ALA A 323 -23.07 -4.11 -30.89
N ASP A 324 -23.51 -4.85 -31.91
CA ASP A 324 -24.75 -5.62 -31.92
C ASP A 324 -24.48 -7.04 -32.45
N PRO A 325 -24.09 -7.98 -31.56
CA PRO A 325 -23.74 -9.35 -31.92
C PRO A 325 -24.88 -10.16 -32.57
N GLU A 326 -26.13 -9.82 -32.22
CA GLU A 326 -27.34 -10.55 -32.63
C GLU A 326 -27.97 -9.99 -33.92
N ARG A 327 -27.41 -8.92 -34.47
CA ARG A 327 -27.87 -8.30 -35.72
C ARG A 327 -27.93 -9.30 -36.88
N ALA A 328 -28.99 -9.20 -37.71
CA ALA A 328 -29.16 -9.97 -38.94
C ALA A 328 -29.43 -9.03 -40.15
N PRO A 329 -28.55 -8.97 -41.17
CA PRO A 329 -27.26 -9.67 -41.28
C PRO A 329 -26.23 -9.14 -40.27
N ARG A 330 -25.35 -10.02 -39.78
CA ARG A 330 -24.32 -9.68 -38.77
C ARG A 330 -23.37 -8.58 -39.22
N PHE A 331 -23.05 -8.53 -40.51
CA PHE A 331 -22.16 -7.52 -41.09
C PHE A 331 -22.87 -6.77 -42.23
N PRO A 332 -22.49 -5.51 -42.51
CA PRO A 332 -21.58 -4.68 -41.72
C PRO A 332 -22.24 -4.22 -40.42
N GLN A 333 -21.49 -4.12 -39.33
CA GLN A 333 -21.97 -3.47 -38.11
C GLN A 333 -22.18 -1.97 -38.37
N LEU A 334 -23.08 -1.34 -37.63
CA LEU A 334 -23.37 0.09 -37.76
C LEU A 334 -22.50 0.98 -36.87
N ALA A 335 -21.87 0.38 -35.87
CA ALA A 335 -21.07 1.06 -34.86
C ALA A 335 -19.86 0.22 -34.50
N ALA A 336 -18.82 0.88 -33.99
CA ALA A 336 -17.67 0.27 -33.37
C ALA A 336 -18.03 -0.02 -31.91
N GLU A 337 -17.82 -1.26 -31.49
CA GLU A 337 -17.74 -1.55 -30.06
C GLU A 337 -16.51 -0.79 -29.51
N VAL A 338 -16.73 0.02 -28.49
CA VAL A 338 -15.73 0.97 -27.97
C VAL A 338 -14.44 0.28 -27.51
N MET A 339 -14.50 -0.95 -27.00
CA MET A 339 -13.34 -1.77 -26.62
C MET A 339 -12.75 -2.58 -27.79
N ALA A 340 -13.40 -2.63 -28.95
CA ALA A 340 -12.89 -3.23 -30.20
C ALA A 340 -12.28 -2.19 -31.15
N ARG A 341 -12.53 -0.90 -30.92
CA ARG A 341 -11.97 0.29 -31.60
C ARG A 341 -12.43 0.56 -33.04
N ASN A 342 -12.75 -0.46 -33.81
CA ASN A 342 -13.12 -0.35 -35.23
C ASN A 342 -14.56 -0.81 -35.49
N VAL A 343 -15.17 -0.32 -36.57
CA VAL A 343 -16.47 -0.75 -37.10
C VAL A 343 -16.26 -1.98 -38.00
N PRO A 344 -16.75 -3.17 -37.63
CA PRO A 344 -16.57 -4.37 -38.45
C PRO A 344 -17.45 -4.35 -39.70
N LEU A 345 -16.84 -4.34 -40.88
CA LEU A 345 -17.51 -4.35 -42.19
C LEU A 345 -17.79 -5.76 -42.69
N SER A 346 -16.93 -6.71 -42.32
CA SER A 346 -17.06 -8.15 -42.56
C SER A 346 -16.30 -8.93 -41.48
N ALA A 347 -16.22 -10.25 -41.60
CA ALA A 347 -15.43 -11.07 -40.69
C ALA A 347 -13.91 -10.77 -40.70
N THR A 348 -13.42 -10.07 -41.73
CA THR A 348 -11.98 -9.78 -41.89
C THR A 348 -11.67 -8.33 -42.25
N GLN A 349 -12.68 -7.48 -42.39
CA GLN A 349 -12.52 -6.07 -42.75
C GLN A 349 -13.20 -5.20 -41.71
N GLU A 350 -12.54 -4.13 -41.33
CA GLU A 350 -13.00 -3.15 -40.36
C GLU A 350 -12.43 -1.77 -40.71
N ARG A 351 -13.08 -0.71 -40.22
CA ARG A 351 -12.60 0.67 -40.40
C ARG A 351 -12.69 1.44 -39.08
N PRO A 352 -11.86 2.48 -38.87
CA PRO A 352 -12.06 3.38 -37.75
C PRO A 352 -13.44 4.05 -37.79
N PRO A 353 -13.99 4.43 -36.63
CA PRO A 353 -15.22 5.22 -36.59
C PRO A 353 -15.00 6.61 -37.20
N GLU A 354 -16.04 7.12 -37.83
CA GLU A 354 -16.04 8.44 -38.49
C GLU A 354 -16.57 9.55 -37.58
N SER A 355 -17.50 9.22 -36.67
CA SER A 355 -18.06 10.14 -35.68
C SER A 355 -18.35 9.43 -34.36
N LEU A 356 -18.69 10.21 -33.33
CA LEU A 356 -19.16 9.66 -32.06
C LEU A 356 -20.50 8.90 -32.19
N ASP A 357 -21.29 9.12 -33.24
CA ASP A 357 -22.55 8.39 -33.45
C ASP A 357 -22.31 6.89 -33.72
N GLU A 358 -21.11 6.55 -34.21
CA GLU A 358 -20.67 5.17 -34.42
C GLU A 358 -20.02 4.54 -33.16
N LEU A 359 -19.99 5.24 -32.02
CA LEU A 359 -19.52 4.66 -30.76
C LEU A 359 -20.61 3.81 -30.13
N ALA A 360 -20.35 2.55 -29.82
CA ALA A 360 -21.30 1.71 -29.09
C ALA A 360 -20.64 0.98 -27.92
N VAL A 361 -21.41 0.71 -26.87
CA VAL A 361 -21.00 -0.16 -25.76
C VAL A 361 -21.59 -1.55 -26.01
N GLY A 362 -20.73 -2.56 -26.18
CA GLY A 362 -21.17 -3.94 -26.38
C GLY A 362 -21.72 -4.57 -25.10
N PRO A 363 -22.50 -5.66 -25.18
CA PRO A 363 -23.05 -6.33 -24.00
C PRO A 363 -21.96 -6.83 -23.04
N THR A 364 -20.85 -7.36 -23.56
CA THR A 364 -19.73 -7.83 -22.73
C THR A 364 -19.06 -6.66 -21.99
N THR A 365 -18.78 -5.55 -22.68
CA THR A 365 -18.23 -4.34 -22.05
C THR A 365 -19.18 -3.77 -20.99
N ALA A 366 -20.48 -3.75 -21.28
CA ALA A 366 -21.50 -3.29 -20.34
C ALA A 366 -21.56 -4.16 -19.06
N GLN A 367 -21.32 -5.47 -19.17
CA GLN A 367 -21.20 -6.34 -18.00
C GLN A 367 -19.95 -6.03 -17.17
N GLU A 368 -18.80 -5.85 -17.82
CA GLU A 368 -17.52 -5.59 -17.15
C GLU A 368 -17.55 -4.28 -16.34
N ILE A 369 -18.14 -3.22 -16.90
CA ILE A 369 -18.25 -1.93 -16.22
C ILE A 369 -19.43 -1.88 -15.24
N GLY A 370 -20.25 -2.93 -15.14
CA GLY A 370 -21.37 -3.02 -14.19
C GLY A 370 -22.69 -2.36 -14.65
N TRP A 371 -22.81 -1.99 -15.93
CA TRP A 371 -24.09 -1.55 -16.51
C TRP A 371 -25.11 -2.68 -16.54
N LEU A 372 -24.67 -3.90 -16.85
CA LEU A 372 -25.48 -5.11 -16.89
C LEU A 372 -25.07 -6.11 -15.79
N PRO A 373 -25.99 -6.96 -15.30
CA PRO A 373 -25.61 -8.09 -14.45
C PRO A 373 -24.64 -9.02 -15.17
N LEU A 374 -23.71 -9.63 -14.41
CA LEU A 374 -22.99 -10.80 -14.91
C LEU A 374 -23.99 -11.94 -15.18
N PRO A 375 -23.79 -12.76 -16.22
CA PRO A 375 -24.57 -13.98 -16.42
C PRO A 375 -24.51 -14.85 -15.15
N GLU A 376 -25.64 -15.44 -14.77
CA GLU A 376 -25.74 -16.37 -13.62
C GLU A 376 -24.91 -17.65 -13.80
#